data_AF-A0A0S2W7P2-F1
#
_entry.id   AF-A0A0S2W7P2-F1
#
_cell.length_a   1.000
_cell.length_b   1.000
_cell.length_c   1.000
_cell.angle_alpha   90.00
_cell.angle_beta   90.00
_cell.angle_gamma   90.00
#
_symmetry.space_group_name_H-M   'P 1'
#
loop_
_entity.id
_entity.type
_entity.pdbx_description
1 polymer ?
#
loop_
_entity_poly.entity_id
_entity_poly.type
_entity_poly.pdbx_seq_one_letter_code
_entity_poly.pdbx_strand_id
1 'polypeptide(L)'
;MDYCELCFDRPQPLECRGLGKVGLDAVEGGRRLLGELEIRGPVRLHFVEVEAHRRTWFSGDRALYAVTVYNRSSLPMDRVVVSGGTSAFLEGSVRINGLSQPMEEPGAGVEIPGLDAGCEAVITWQEGLRAEEPLREEPVEVRYEYQFGGEQMDGKTQV
;
A
#
# COMPACT_ATOMS: atom_id res chain seq x y z
N MET A 1 -3.41 -15.03 8.76
CA MET A 1 -2.30 -15.58 7.93
C MET A 1 -1.40 -14.41 7.66
N ASP A 2 -0.21 -14.39 8.24
CA ASP A 2 0.77 -13.33 7.97
C ASP A 2 1.38 -13.59 6.60
N TYR A 3 1.18 -12.67 5.65
CA TYR A 3 1.62 -12.79 4.27
C TYR A 3 3.10 -12.41 4.09
N CYS A 4 3.96 -12.63 5.09
CA CYS A 4 5.38 -12.26 5.01
C CYS A 4 6.26 -13.52 4.96
N GLU A 5 6.96 -13.76 3.85
CA GLU A 5 8.01 -14.79 3.81
C GLU A 5 9.43 -14.23 4.01
N LEU A 6 9.73 -12.97 3.65
CA LEU A 6 11.05 -12.34 3.89
C LEU A 6 10.88 -10.82 4.07
N CYS A 7 11.37 -10.28 5.19
CA CYS A 7 11.45 -8.83 5.44
C CYS A 7 12.91 -8.47 5.72
N PHE A 8 13.62 -7.95 4.73
CA PHE A 8 15.00 -7.53 4.90
C PHE A 8 15.03 -6.07 5.39
N ASP A 9 15.46 -5.89 6.64
CA ASP A 9 15.70 -4.62 7.33
C ASP A 9 14.47 -3.70 7.43
N ARG A 10 13.75 -3.77 8.56
CA ARG A 10 12.58 -2.93 8.81
C ARG A 10 12.99 -1.45 8.78
N PRO A 11 12.38 -0.60 7.94
CA PRO A 11 12.65 0.82 7.91
C PRO A 11 12.42 1.43 9.30
N GLN A 12 13.47 1.97 9.91
CA GLN A 12 13.37 2.51 11.26
C GLN A 12 12.89 3.96 11.24
N PRO A 13 11.99 4.37 12.17
CA PRO A 13 11.65 5.77 12.36
C PRO A 13 12.89 6.63 12.59
N LEU A 14 12.86 7.89 12.14
CA LEU A 14 13.94 8.83 12.41
C LEU A 14 13.81 9.38 13.83
N GLU A 15 14.84 9.17 14.65
CA GLU A 15 14.94 9.72 16.00
C GLU A 15 15.76 11.02 15.96
N CYS A 16 15.11 12.12 16.31
CA CYS A 16 15.68 13.46 16.24
C CYS A 16 15.58 14.16 17.60
N ARG A 17 16.47 15.13 17.86
CA ARG A 17 16.29 16.05 18.99
C ARG A 17 15.47 17.25 18.53
N GLY A 18 14.23 17.36 19.01
CA GLY A 18 13.42 18.54 18.78
C GLY A 18 13.94 19.71 19.61
N LEU A 19 14.27 20.81 18.92
CA LEU A 19 14.64 22.09 19.54
C LEU A 19 13.78 23.17 18.89
N GLY A 20 12.89 23.81 19.66
CA GLY A 20 12.07 24.89 19.12
C GLY A 20 10.71 25.04 19.79
N LYS A 21 9.88 25.88 19.19
CA LYS A 21 8.53 26.24 19.63
C LYS A 21 7.53 25.95 18.51
N VAL A 22 6.41 25.30 18.84
CA VAL A 22 5.25 25.15 17.96
C VAL A 22 4.20 26.17 18.41
N GLY A 23 3.85 27.10 17.52
CA GLY A 23 2.78 28.06 17.76
C GLY A 23 1.41 27.44 17.46
N LEU A 24 0.43 27.72 18.31
CA LEU A 24 -0.97 27.38 18.10
C LEU A 24 -1.75 28.68 17.96
N ASP A 25 -2.51 28.83 16.87
CA ASP A 25 -3.37 29.99 16.62
C ASP A 25 -4.77 29.48 16.27
N ALA A 26 -5.73 29.74 17.15
CA ALA A 26 -7.12 29.35 16.98
C ALA A 26 -8.05 30.55 17.17
N VAL A 27 -9.15 30.56 16.41
CA VAL A 27 -10.19 31.59 16.50
C VAL A 27 -11.50 30.93 16.85
N GLU A 28 -12.16 31.45 17.90
CA GLU A 28 -13.48 31.01 18.33
C GLU A 28 -14.39 32.23 18.46
N GLY A 29 -15.33 32.39 17.50
CA GLY A 29 -16.14 33.59 17.39
C GLY A 29 -15.28 34.85 17.22
N GLY A 30 -15.34 35.76 18.20
CA GLY A 30 -14.52 36.99 18.23
C GLY A 30 -13.24 36.90 19.07
N ARG A 31 -12.90 35.73 19.63
CA ARG A 31 -11.70 35.53 20.46
C ARG A 31 -10.59 34.88 19.64
N ARG A 32 -9.35 35.32 19.89
CA ARG A 32 -8.13 34.68 19.38
C ARG A 32 -7.40 34.02 20.54
N LEU A 33 -7.14 32.71 20.40
CA LEU A 33 -6.39 31.92 21.36
C LEU A 33 -5.02 31.63 20.77
N LEU A 34 -3.97 32.09 21.46
CA LEU A 34 -2.59 31.87 21.09
C LEU A 34 -1.93 30.96 22.13
N GLY A 35 -1.28 29.91 21.67
CA GLY A 35 -0.51 28.99 22.50
C GLY A 35 0.88 28.78 21.92
N GLU A 36 1.82 28.39 22.78
CA GLU A 36 3.17 28.02 22.37
C GLU A 36 3.59 26.74 23.08
N LEU A 37 3.99 25.73 22.32
CA LEU A 37 4.50 24.48 22.83
C LEU A 37 6.00 24.42 22.63
N GLU A 38 6.76 24.36 23.71
CA GLU A 38 8.20 24.17 23.64
C GLU A 38 8.56 22.68 23.50
N ILE A 39 9.22 22.33 22.40
CA ILE A 39 9.73 20.98 22.22
C ILE A 39 11.10 20.87 22.91
N ARG A 40 11.15 20.08 23.98
CA ARG A 40 12.35 19.80 24.75
C ARG A 40 12.53 18.30 24.94
N GLY A 41 12.92 17.59 23.89
CA GLY A 41 13.09 16.14 23.98
C GLY A 41 13.29 15.41 22.65
N PRO A 42 13.35 14.07 22.69
CA PRO A 42 13.35 13.25 21.49
C PRO A 42 12.04 13.40 20.73
N VAL A 43 12.13 13.43 19.41
CA VAL A 43 11.01 13.44 18.46
C VAL A 43 11.24 12.27 17.52
N ARG A 44 10.26 11.36 17.48
CA ARG A 44 10.22 10.24 16.55
C ARG A 44 9.40 10.61 15.33
N LEU A 45 10.01 10.57 14.16
CA LEU A 45 9.35 10.80 12.89
C LEU A 45 9.16 9.47 12.16
N HIS A 46 7.90 9.13 11.91
CA HIS A 46 7.53 8.02 11.05
C HIS A 46 7.37 8.51 9.62
N PHE A 47 7.75 7.68 8.67
CA PHE A 47 7.44 7.85 7.25
C PHE A 47 6.55 6.71 6.78
N VAL A 48 5.70 7.05 5.82
CA VAL A 48 4.77 6.15 5.16
C VAL A 48 5.08 6.18 3.68
N GLU A 49 5.49 5.03 3.16
CA GLU A 49 5.87 4.83 1.78
C GLU A 49 5.44 3.42 1.37
N VAL A 50 4.47 3.35 0.47
CA VAL A 50 4.08 2.09 -0.19
C VAL A 50 4.42 2.24 -1.65
N GLU A 51 5.27 1.34 -2.13
CA GLU A 51 5.66 1.24 -3.53
C GLU A 51 5.04 -0.03 -4.10
N ALA A 52 4.68 -0.02 -5.38
CA ALA A 52 4.26 -1.21 -6.09
C ALA A 52 5.05 -1.31 -7.39
N HIS A 53 5.31 -2.52 -7.88
CA HIS A 53 5.87 -2.77 -9.21
C HIS A 53 5.01 -3.78 -9.94
N ARG A 54 4.73 -3.52 -11.22
CA ARG A 54 4.01 -4.43 -12.10
C ARG A 54 4.97 -5.10 -13.08
N ARG A 55 4.83 -6.41 -13.27
CA ARG A 55 5.48 -7.20 -14.32
C ARG A 55 4.44 -8.01 -15.07
N THR A 56 4.67 -8.20 -16.37
CA THR A 56 3.77 -8.94 -17.24
C THR A 56 4.55 -9.92 -18.09
N TRP A 57 4.04 -11.15 -18.21
CA TRP A 57 4.56 -12.17 -19.11
C TRP A 57 3.45 -12.66 -20.02
N PHE A 58 3.78 -12.97 -21.28
CA PHE A 58 2.82 -13.46 -22.25
C PHE A 58 3.15 -14.91 -22.62
N SER A 59 2.12 -15.75 -22.67
CA SER A 59 2.25 -17.16 -23.07
C SER A 59 1.02 -17.58 -23.87
N GLY A 60 1.18 -17.71 -25.18
CA GLY A 60 0.09 -18.08 -26.09
C GLY A 60 -1.02 -17.04 -26.07
N ASP A 61 -2.20 -17.47 -25.65
CA ASP A 61 -3.42 -16.66 -25.52
C ASP A 61 -3.61 -16.09 -24.11
N ARG A 62 -2.54 -15.98 -23.29
CA ARG A 62 -2.62 -15.50 -21.91
C ARG A 62 -1.56 -14.48 -21.56
N ALA A 63 -1.93 -13.56 -20.68
CA ALA A 63 -1.03 -12.70 -19.93
C ALA A 63 -1.02 -13.13 -18.46
N LEU A 64 0.16 -13.26 -17.86
CA LEU A 64 0.37 -13.37 -16.43
C LEU A 64 0.81 -12.02 -15.90
N TYR A 65 0.05 -11.47 -14.97
CA TYR A 65 0.38 -10.25 -14.25
C TYR A 65 0.97 -10.63 -12.89
N ALA A 66 2.03 -9.94 -12.47
CA ALA A 66 2.51 -9.94 -11.11
C ALA A 66 2.66 -8.50 -10.62
N VAL A 67 2.03 -8.20 -9.49
CA VAL A 67 2.14 -6.93 -8.78
C VAL A 67 2.83 -7.23 -7.46
N THR A 68 4.03 -6.68 -7.29
CA THR A 68 4.73 -6.72 -6.00
C THR A 68 4.45 -5.41 -5.28
N VAL A 69 3.86 -5.47 -4.09
CA VAL A 69 3.66 -4.33 -3.21
C VAL A 69 4.71 -4.37 -2.11
N TYR A 70 5.43 -3.27 -1.94
CA TYR A 70 6.46 -3.06 -0.93
C TYR A 70 5.95 -2.08 0.13
N ASN A 71 5.89 -2.51 1.39
CA ASN A 71 5.74 -1.58 2.50
C ASN A 71 7.12 -1.06 2.91
N ARG A 72 7.51 0.08 2.32
CA ARG A 72 8.75 0.79 2.68
C ARG A 72 8.55 1.72 3.87
N SER A 73 7.39 1.72 4.50
CA SER A 73 7.10 2.55 5.65
C SER A 73 7.84 2.07 6.90
N SER A 74 7.93 2.97 7.87
CA SER A 74 8.33 2.65 9.25
C SER A 74 7.17 2.11 10.11
N LEU A 75 6.01 1.85 9.51
CA LEU A 75 4.77 1.41 10.14
C LEU A 75 4.20 0.22 9.37
N PRO A 76 3.56 -0.76 10.05
CA PRO A 76 2.80 -1.80 9.36
C PRO A 76 1.57 -1.20 8.66
N MET A 77 1.17 -1.80 7.55
CA MET A 77 -0.13 -1.55 6.94
C MET A 77 -1.14 -2.54 7.52
N ASP A 78 -2.26 -2.06 8.03
CA ASP A 78 -3.36 -2.87 8.53
C ASP A 78 -4.12 -3.53 7.39
N ARG A 79 -4.15 -2.88 6.23
CA ARG A 79 -4.85 -3.37 5.03
C ARG A 79 -4.19 -2.83 3.78
N VAL A 80 -4.04 -3.68 2.77
CA VAL A 80 -3.62 -3.30 1.42
C VAL A 80 -4.61 -3.89 0.44
N VAL A 81 -5.09 -3.10 -0.52
CA VAL A 81 -6.00 -3.56 -1.58
C VAL A 81 -5.37 -3.27 -2.92
N VAL A 82 -5.19 -4.31 -3.73
CA VAL A 82 -4.65 -4.20 -5.09
C VAL A 82 -5.80 -4.37 -6.08
N SER A 83 -6.16 -3.28 -6.75
CA SER A 83 -7.23 -3.26 -7.75
C SER A 83 -6.64 -3.10 -9.14
N GLY A 84 -7.06 -3.96 -10.07
CA GLY A 84 -6.63 -3.88 -11.46
C GLY A 84 -7.25 -4.98 -12.29
N GLY A 85 -6.64 -5.23 -13.43
CA GLY A 85 -7.11 -6.22 -14.37
C GLY A 85 -8.42 -5.88 -15.08
N THR A 86 -8.74 -6.66 -16.10
CA THR A 86 -9.79 -6.33 -17.07
C THR A 86 -10.91 -7.36 -17.07
N SER A 87 -11.93 -7.14 -17.92
CA SER A 87 -12.97 -8.14 -18.20
C SER A 87 -12.44 -9.43 -18.83
N ALA A 88 -11.17 -9.49 -19.22
CA ALA A 88 -10.50 -10.69 -19.72
C ALA A 88 -9.86 -11.54 -18.60
N PHE A 89 -10.03 -11.16 -17.32
CA PHE A 89 -9.58 -11.94 -16.17
C PHE A 89 -10.03 -13.40 -16.23
N LEU A 90 -9.12 -14.30 -15.89
CA LEU A 90 -9.38 -15.72 -15.74
C LEU A 90 -9.67 -16.05 -14.27
N GLU A 91 -10.93 -16.36 -13.96
CA GLU A 91 -11.38 -16.76 -12.62
C GLU A 91 -10.52 -17.90 -12.04
N GLY A 92 -10.30 -17.85 -10.72
CA GLY A 92 -9.48 -18.85 -10.02
C GLY A 92 -7.96 -18.69 -10.21
N SER A 93 -7.50 -17.72 -10.99
CA SER A 93 -6.07 -17.54 -11.28
C SER A 93 -5.31 -16.73 -10.22
N VAL A 94 -6.00 -16.04 -9.31
CA VAL A 94 -5.37 -15.17 -8.32
C VAL A 94 -4.53 -15.98 -7.33
N ARG A 95 -3.33 -15.49 -7.07
CA ARG A 95 -2.45 -15.97 -6.00
C ARG A 95 -1.89 -14.80 -5.22
N ILE A 96 -1.75 -14.97 -3.91
CA ILE A 96 -1.01 -14.06 -3.03
C ILE A 96 0.17 -14.84 -2.47
N ASN A 97 1.40 -14.38 -2.74
CA ASN A 97 2.65 -15.07 -2.40
C ASN A 97 2.65 -16.55 -2.85
N GLY A 98 2.10 -16.81 -4.03
CA GLY A 98 1.97 -18.16 -4.59
C GLY A 98 0.80 -19.00 -4.05
N LEU A 99 0.20 -18.62 -2.92
CA LEU A 99 -0.98 -19.28 -2.36
C LEU A 99 -2.23 -18.97 -3.18
N SER A 100 -2.99 -19.99 -3.53
CA SER A 100 -4.19 -19.85 -4.36
C SER A 100 -5.30 -19.11 -3.62
N GLN A 101 -5.88 -18.10 -4.26
CA GLN A 101 -7.02 -17.34 -3.77
C GLN A 101 -8.14 -17.34 -4.82
N PRO A 102 -8.82 -18.48 -5.03
CA PRO A 102 -9.66 -18.68 -6.21
C PRO A 102 -10.94 -17.82 -6.24
N MET A 103 -11.32 -17.23 -5.11
CA MET A 103 -12.49 -16.36 -4.99
C MET A 103 -12.18 -14.87 -5.12
N GLU A 104 -10.89 -14.51 -5.21
CA GLU A 104 -10.47 -13.12 -5.36
C GLU A 104 -10.54 -12.69 -6.82
N GLU A 105 -10.88 -11.42 -7.03
CA GLU A 105 -11.00 -10.81 -8.35
C GLU A 105 -10.20 -9.49 -8.40
N PRO A 106 -9.21 -9.36 -9.29
CA PRO A 106 -8.42 -8.13 -9.43
C PRO A 106 -9.27 -6.89 -9.63
N GLY A 107 -10.33 -6.98 -10.45
CA GLY A 107 -11.20 -5.85 -10.78
C GLY A 107 -12.03 -5.36 -9.60
N ALA A 108 -12.35 -6.25 -8.65
CA ALA A 108 -13.02 -5.92 -7.40
C ALA A 108 -12.05 -5.43 -6.30
N GLY A 109 -10.76 -5.76 -6.46
CA GLY A 109 -9.70 -5.50 -5.49
C GLY A 109 -9.34 -6.75 -4.71
N VAL A 110 -8.06 -7.14 -4.79
CA VAL A 110 -7.49 -8.25 -4.00
C VAL A 110 -6.96 -7.71 -2.69
N GLU A 111 -7.49 -8.20 -1.58
CA GLU A 111 -7.12 -7.73 -0.24
C GLU A 111 -5.95 -8.53 0.37
N ILE A 112 -5.04 -7.79 0.99
CA ILE A 112 -4.03 -8.28 1.91
C ILE A 112 -4.34 -7.63 3.28
N PRO A 113 -4.80 -8.39 4.28
CA PRO A 113 -5.24 -7.89 5.59
C PRO A 113 -4.08 -7.48 6.52
N GLY A 114 -2.87 -7.29 5.99
CA GLY A 114 -1.70 -6.94 6.78
C GLY A 114 -0.41 -7.04 6.00
N LEU A 115 0.40 -5.98 6.04
CA LEU A 115 1.73 -5.96 5.46
C LEU A 115 2.70 -5.25 6.40
N ASP A 116 3.53 -6.04 7.08
CA ASP A 116 4.52 -5.55 8.04
C ASP A 116 5.49 -4.53 7.40
N ALA A 117 6.04 -3.63 8.22
CA ALA A 117 7.06 -2.68 7.81
C ALA A 117 8.28 -3.41 7.20
N GLY A 118 8.74 -2.98 6.04
CA GLY A 118 9.87 -3.57 5.32
C GLY A 118 9.56 -4.86 4.57
N CYS A 119 8.30 -5.30 4.54
CA CYS A 119 7.90 -6.53 3.88
C CYS A 119 7.27 -6.25 2.50
N GLU A 120 7.15 -7.31 1.71
CA GLU A 120 6.48 -7.27 0.42
C GLU A 120 5.39 -8.35 0.30
N ALA A 121 4.43 -8.13 -0.59
CA ALA A 121 3.47 -9.13 -1.02
C ALA A 121 3.40 -9.15 -2.55
N VAL A 122 3.33 -10.35 -3.12
CA VAL A 122 3.24 -10.56 -4.57
C VAL A 122 1.86 -11.10 -4.91
N ILE A 123 1.10 -10.32 -5.67
CA ILE A 123 -0.21 -10.70 -6.19
C ILE A 123 -0.03 -11.07 -7.65
N THR A 124 -0.51 -12.25 -8.05
CA THR A 124 -0.48 -12.67 -9.46
C THR A 124 -1.86 -13.06 -9.94
N TRP A 125 -2.21 -12.72 -11.18
CA TRP A 125 -3.42 -13.19 -11.86
C TRP A 125 -3.18 -13.37 -13.37
N GLN A 126 -4.09 -14.05 -14.05
CA GLN A 126 -4.03 -14.22 -15.50
C GLN A 126 -5.22 -13.58 -16.21
N GLU A 127 -4.98 -13.11 -17.42
CA GLU A 127 -6.01 -12.63 -18.35
C GLU A 127 -5.87 -13.30 -19.71
N GLY A 128 -7.00 -13.49 -20.40
CA GLY A 128 -7.04 -13.97 -21.77
C GLY A 128 -6.67 -12.88 -22.77
N LEU A 129 -5.80 -13.20 -23.72
CA LEU A 129 -5.48 -12.35 -24.86
C LEU A 129 -6.48 -12.64 -25.99
N ARG A 130 -7.10 -11.59 -26.53
CA ARG A 130 -7.93 -11.70 -27.73
C ARG A 130 -7.19 -11.04 -28.88
N ALA A 131 -7.17 -11.71 -30.04
CA ALA A 131 -6.44 -11.26 -31.22
C ALA A 131 -6.85 -9.87 -31.72
N GLU A 132 -8.06 -9.41 -31.37
CA GLU A 132 -8.67 -8.17 -31.87
C GLU A 132 -8.72 -7.03 -30.83
N GLU A 133 -8.41 -7.30 -29.55
CA GLU A 133 -8.37 -6.28 -28.50
C GLU A 133 -6.92 -6.05 -28.07
N PRO A 134 -6.30 -4.90 -28.42
CA PRO A 134 -4.97 -4.59 -27.90
C PRO A 134 -5.03 -4.55 -26.38
N LEU A 135 -3.99 -5.10 -25.73
CA LEU A 135 -3.83 -5.03 -24.28
C LEU A 135 -3.99 -3.59 -23.82
N ARG A 136 -5.05 -3.34 -23.04
CA ARG A 136 -5.19 -2.08 -22.32
C ARG A 136 -4.38 -2.21 -21.05
N GLU A 137 -3.27 -1.49 -20.97
CA GLU A 137 -2.56 -1.30 -19.72
C GLU A 137 -3.35 -0.33 -18.84
N GLU A 138 -4.42 -0.84 -18.21
CA GLU A 138 -5.05 -0.08 -17.13
C GLU A 138 -4.09 -0.03 -15.93
N PRO A 139 -3.97 1.15 -15.29
CA PRO A 139 -3.11 1.29 -14.13
C PRO A 139 -3.64 0.39 -13.00
N VAL A 140 -2.74 -0.30 -12.33
CA VAL A 140 -3.06 -1.01 -11.09
C VAL A 140 -3.05 0.02 -9.97
N GLU A 141 -4.14 0.11 -9.21
CA GLU A 141 -4.21 0.94 -8.02
C GLU A 141 -3.93 0.10 -6.77
N VAL A 142 -3.09 0.62 -5.89
CA VAL A 142 -2.83 0.04 -4.57
C VAL A 142 -3.30 1.03 -3.53
N ARG A 143 -4.30 0.64 -2.73
CA ARG A 143 -4.77 1.39 -1.57
C ARG A 143 -4.25 0.73 -0.30
N TYR A 144 -3.98 1.52 0.74
CA TYR A 144 -3.49 1.00 2.00
C TYR A 144 -4.05 1.79 3.18
N GLU A 145 -4.20 1.10 4.31
CA GLU A 145 -4.68 1.63 5.59
C GLU A 145 -3.63 1.32 6.68
N TYR A 146 -3.41 2.25 7.62
CA TYR A 146 -2.48 2.10 8.74
C TYR A 146 -2.93 2.92 9.96
N GLN A 147 -2.47 2.56 11.16
CA GLN A 147 -2.68 3.37 12.37
C GLN A 147 -1.55 4.37 12.60
N PHE A 148 -1.90 5.60 12.99
CA PHE A 148 -0.97 6.56 13.56
C PHE A 148 -1.64 7.39 14.65
N GLY A 149 -1.02 7.50 15.84
CA GLY A 149 -1.58 8.31 16.94
C GLY A 149 -2.92 7.83 17.50
N GLY A 150 -3.33 6.58 17.21
CA GLY A 150 -4.65 6.05 17.56
C GLY A 150 -5.75 6.35 16.53
N GLU A 151 -5.39 6.95 15.40
CA GLU A 151 -6.28 7.21 14.28
C GLU A 151 -5.94 6.28 13.11
N GLN A 152 -6.99 5.86 12.38
CA GLN A 152 -6.83 5.15 11.12
C GLN A 152 -6.55 6.17 10.01
N MET A 153 -5.54 5.87 9.21
CA MET A 153 -5.08 6.68 8.10
C MET A 153 -5.14 5.85 6.82
N ASP A 154 -5.32 6.51 5.68
CA ASP A 154 -5.36 5.88 4.37
C ASP A 154 -4.38 6.53 3.37
N GLY A 155 -4.05 5.79 2.32
CA GLY A 155 -3.25 6.28 1.21
C GLY A 155 -3.40 5.41 -0.05
N LYS A 156 -2.82 5.88 -1.15
CA LYS A 156 -2.83 5.14 -2.43
C LYS A 156 -1.63 5.43 -3.32
N THR A 157 -1.34 4.50 -4.23
CA THR A 157 -0.35 4.62 -5.31
C THR A 157 -0.81 3.85 -6.57
N GLN A 158 -0.17 4.06 -7.71
CA GLN A 158 -0.53 3.43 -8.99
C GLN A 158 0.70 3.00 -9.80
N VAL A 159 0.59 1.90 -10.56
CA VAL A 159 1.64 1.36 -11.47
C VAL A 159 1.13 0.71 -12.76
#